data_AF-A0A060ZB53-F1
#
_entry.id   AF-A0A060ZB53-F1
#
_cell.length_a   1.000
_cell.length_b   1.000
_cell.length_c   1.000
_cell.angle_alpha   90.00
_cell.angle_beta   90.00
_cell.angle_gamma   90.00
#
_symmetry.space_group_name_H-M   'P 1'
#
loop_
_entity.id
_entity.type
_entity.pdbx_description
1 polymer ?
#
loop_
_entity_poly.entity_id
_entity_poly.type
_entity_poly.pdbx_seq_one_letter_code
_entity_poly.pdbx_strand_id
1 'polypeptide(L)'
;RFSSREITYGGRVTDAWDQRCLRTILKRFFSPVTLDPGYTFSTSGVYFAPEADRLSDYNRYIENLPLIDDPEIFGMHENANLAFQRLETMTLINTILEVQPRSSARGGGKSNDEIVHELADSILAKIPGERERRT
;
A
#
# COMPACT_ATOMS: atom_id res chain seq x y z
N ARG A 1 14.34 26.37 2.11
CA ARG A 1 13.31 25.29 2.20
C ARG A 1 13.19 24.40 0.94
N PHE A 2 13.81 24.71 -0.21
CA PHE A 2 13.75 23.90 -1.44
C PHE A 2 14.93 22.94 -1.67
N SER A 3 16.15 23.30 -1.22
CA SER A 3 17.36 22.58 -1.62
C SER A 3 17.48 21.14 -1.11
N SER A 4 17.12 20.83 0.15
CA SER A 4 17.35 19.48 0.69
C SER A 4 16.41 18.40 0.16
N ARG A 5 15.15 18.72 -0.16
CA ARG A 5 14.15 17.70 -0.52
C ARG A 5 14.35 17.14 -1.92
N GLU A 6 14.63 18.02 -2.86
CA GLU A 6 14.84 17.68 -4.26
C GLU A 6 16.22 17.06 -4.48
N ILE A 7 17.23 17.44 -3.69
CA ILE A 7 18.58 16.88 -3.80
C ILE A 7 18.67 15.50 -3.13
N THR A 8 18.03 15.29 -1.98
CA THR A 8 18.12 13.99 -1.27
C THR A 8 17.16 12.93 -1.83
N TYR A 9 16.02 13.31 -2.41
CA TYR A 9 15.01 12.38 -2.94
C TYR A 9 14.79 12.47 -4.45
N GLY A 10 15.21 13.55 -5.13
CA GLY A 10 14.91 13.79 -6.55
C GLY A 10 15.65 12.89 -7.53
N GLY A 11 16.68 12.15 -7.08
CA GLY A 11 17.33 11.11 -7.89
C GLY A 11 16.59 9.75 -7.88
N ARG A 12 15.67 9.52 -6.93
CA ARG A 12 14.94 8.25 -6.79
C ARG A 12 13.48 8.34 -7.21
N VAL A 13 12.91 9.55 -7.19
CA VAL A 13 11.50 9.81 -7.52
C VAL A 13 11.45 10.64 -8.80
N THR A 14 11.23 9.96 -9.93
CA THR A 14 11.23 10.57 -11.26
C THR A 14 9.84 11.01 -11.72
N ASP A 15 8.76 10.50 -11.11
CA ASP A 15 7.39 10.92 -11.46
C ASP A 15 6.99 12.23 -10.76
N ALA A 16 6.40 13.14 -11.52
CA ALA A 16 5.94 14.43 -11.05
C ALA A 16 4.82 14.33 -10.01
N TRP A 17 3.97 13.30 -10.12
CA TRP A 17 2.90 13.03 -9.16
C TRP A 17 3.46 12.54 -7.82
N ASP A 18 4.44 11.65 -7.86
CA ASP A 18 5.13 11.19 -6.65
C ASP A 18 5.93 12.32 -5.98
N GLN A 19 6.59 13.17 -6.75
CA GLN A 19 7.25 14.37 -6.22
C GLN A 19 6.25 15.34 -5.56
N ARG A 20 5.03 15.47 -6.10
CA ARG A 20 3.97 16.29 -5.51
C ARG A 20 3.44 15.65 -4.21
N CYS A 21 3.24 14.34 -4.21
CA CYS A 21 2.82 13.58 -3.03
C CYS A 21 3.86 13.72 -1.91
N LEU A 22 5.11 13.41 -2.19
CA LEU A 22 6.23 13.51 -1.26
C LEU A 22 6.37 14.92 -0.67
N ARG A 23 6.25 15.96 -1.50
CA ARG A 23 6.31 17.35 -1.05
C ARG A 23 5.17 17.70 -0.10
N THR A 24 3.99 17.14 -0.31
CA THR A 24 2.81 17.37 0.53
C THR A 24 2.99 16.70 1.89
N ILE A 25 3.45 15.45 1.90
CA ILE A 25 3.80 14.71 3.12
C ILE A 25 4.88 15.47 3.90
N LEU A 26 5.98 15.84 3.25
CA LEU A 26 7.07 16.55 3.90
C LEU A 26 6.70 17.97 4.39
N LYS A 27 5.74 18.64 3.74
CA LYS A 27 5.24 19.93 4.24
C LYS A 27 4.49 19.78 5.56
N ARG A 28 3.79 18.66 5.75
CA ARG A 28 3.07 18.34 6.99
C ARG A 28 4.03 18.08 8.16
N PHE A 29 5.10 17.31 7.94
CA PHE A 29 6.08 16.99 8.99
C PHE A 29 7.07 18.12 9.32
N PHE A 30 7.28 19.07 8.40
CA PHE A 30 8.24 20.17 8.59
C PHE A 30 7.53 21.52 8.48
N SER A 31 6.52 21.72 9.31
CA SER A 31 5.81 22.99 9.48
C SER A 31 6.30 23.68 10.75
N PRO A 32 6.35 25.02 10.84
CA PRO A 32 6.66 25.68 12.11
C PRO A 32 5.74 25.24 13.26
N VAL A 33 4.49 24.88 12.95
CA VAL A 33 3.50 24.38 13.93
C VAL A 33 3.91 23.04 14.55
N THR A 34 4.75 22.25 13.89
CA THR A 34 5.22 20.96 14.44
C THR A 34 6.29 21.15 15.52
N LEU A 35 6.79 22.37 15.70
CA LEU A 35 7.75 22.72 16.75
C LEU A 35 7.04 23.21 18.03
N ASP A 36 5.71 23.39 17.99
CA ASP A 36 4.95 23.83 19.13
C ASP A 36 4.87 22.69 20.18
N PRO A 37 5.00 23.01 21.48
CA PRO A 37 4.94 22.01 22.55
C PRO A 37 3.58 21.31 22.53
N GLY A 38 3.60 19.97 22.51
CA GLY A 38 2.38 19.14 22.48
C GLY A 38 1.79 18.89 21.09
N TYR A 39 2.49 19.24 20.01
CA TYR A 39 2.04 18.90 18.66
C TYR A 39 2.02 17.39 18.40
N THR A 40 0.88 16.88 17.93
CA THR A 40 0.70 15.49 17.51
C THR A 40 0.58 15.38 15.98
N PHE A 41 1.23 14.37 15.40
CA PHE A 41 1.23 14.13 13.95
C PHE A 41 0.00 13.36 13.47
N SER A 42 -0.63 12.58 14.36
CA SER A 42 -1.86 11.83 14.11
C SER A 42 -2.92 12.19 15.14
N THR A 43 -4.17 11.99 14.76
CA THR A 43 -5.35 12.33 15.56
C THR A 43 -5.48 11.40 16.77
N SER A 44 -4.93 10.20 16.67
CA SER A 44 -4.75 9.25 17.78
C SER A 44 -3.81 9.74 18.89
N GLY A 45 -3.00 10.77 18.64
CA GLY A 45 -2.11 11.38 19.64
C GLY A 45 -0.90 10.53 20.06
N VAL A 46 -0.76 9.32 19.51
CA VAL A 46 0.36 8.41 19.78
C VAL A 46 1.66 8.92 19.16
N TYR A 47 1.57 9.54 17.99
CA TYR A 47 2.72 10.05 17.26
C TYR A 47 2.94 11.53 17.57
N PHE A 48 3.95 11.85 18.36
CA PHE A 48 4.39 13.21 18.67
C PHE A 48 5.92 13.30 18.71
N ALA A 49 6.44 14.52 18.78
CA ALA A 49 7.86 14.76 19.01
C ALA A 49 8.10 14.92 20.52
N PRO A 50 8.71 13.94 21.21
CA PRO A 50 8.99 14.09 22.64
C PRO A 50 10.04 15.18 22.88
N GLU A 51 9.73 16.09 23.79
CA GLU A 51 10.69 17.04 24.36
C GLU A 51 11.55 16.30 25.39
N ALA A 52 12.58 15.61 24.89
CA ALA A 52 13.48 14.85 25.72
C ALA A 52 14.93 15.32 25.52
N ASP A 53 15.66 15.53 26.61
CA ASP A 53 17.07 15.93 26.56
C ASP A 53 18.01 14.72 26.41
N ARG A 54 17.50 13.49 26.61
CA ARG A 54 18.31 12.26 26.65
C ARG A 54 17.87 11.27 25.59
N LEU A 55 18.86 10.67 24.93
CA LEU A 55 18.65 9.62 23.92
C LEU A 55 17.84 8.42 24.45
N SER A 56 18.00 8.08 25.73
CA SER A 56 17.27 6.98 26.37
C SER A 56 15.75 7.17 26.35
N ASP A 57 15.29 8.41 26.43
CA ASP A 57 13.87 8.74 26.46
C ASP A 57 13.27 8.66 25.06
N TYR A 58 14.05 9.02 24.03
CA TYR A 58 13.69 8.77 22.63
C TYR A 58 13.57 7.28 22.32
N ASN A 59 14.52 6.45 22.76
CA ASN A 59 14.46 5.00 22.56
C ASN A 59 13.23 4.40 23.22
N ARG A 60 12.94 4.76 24.48
CA ARG A 60 11.74 4.30 25.18
C ARG A 60 10.46 4.73 24.48
N TYR A 61 10.42 5.93 23.91
CA TYR A 61 9.29 6.37 23.10
C TYR A 61 9.11 5.50 21.85
N ILE A 62 10.20 5.26 21.10
CA ILE A 62 10.18 4.42 19.90
C ILE A 62 9.75 2.98 20.22
N GLU A 63 10.22 2.41 21.34
CA GLU A 63 9.85 1.06 21.78
C GLU A 63 8.38 0.92 22.18
N ASN A 64 7.73 2.02 22.59
CA ASN A 64 6.31 2.02 22.95
C ASN A 64 5.37 2.28 21.75
N LEU A 65 5.92 2.53 20.56
CA LEU A 65 5.10 2.70 19.36
C LEU A 65 4.45 1.37 18.94
N PRO A 66 3.24 1.42 18.36
CA PRO A 66 2.58 0.23 17.87
C PRO A 66 3.40 -0.45 16.77
N LEU A 67 3.39 -1.78 16.75
CA LEU A 67 4.08 -2.56 15.71
C LEU A 67 3.46 -2.37 14.33
N ILE A 68 2.15 -2.07 14.30
CA ILE A 68 1.39 -1.80 13.09
C ILE A 68 1.02 -0.33 13.12
N ASP A 69 1.59 0.44 12.19
CA ASP A 69 1.30 1.86 12.05
C ASP A 69 -0.06 2.08 11.39
N ASP A 70 -0.91 2.89 12.02
CA ASP A 70 -2.17 3.29 11.42
C ASP A 70 -1.93 4.24 10.22
N PRO A 71 -2.67 4.08 9.10
CA PRO A 71 -2.50 4.91 7.90
C PRO A 71 -2.80 6.40 8.16
N GLU A 72 -3.45 6.69 9.28
CA GLU A 72 -3.78 8.03 9.75
C GLU A 72 -2.54 8.93 9.90
N ILE A 73 -1.39 8.36 10.27
CA ILE A 73 -0.14 9.14 10.42
C ILE A 73 0.27 9.81 9.10
N PHE A 74 -0.06 9.18 7.98
CA PHE A 74 0.16 9.72 6.63
C PHE A 74 -1.02 10.56 6.13
N GLY A 75 -2.07 10.75 6.94
CA GLY A 75 -3.30 11.42 6.56
C GLY A 75 -4.18 10.60 5.62
N MET A 76 -3.98 9.28 5.58
CA MET A 76 -4.78 8.37 4.75
C MET A 76 -5.97 7.82 5.55
N HIS A 77 -7.07 7.55 4.85
CA HIS A 77 -8.27 6.94 5.43
C HIS A 77 -7.99 5.47 5.78
N GLU A 78 -8.72 4.92 6.76
CA GLU A 78 -8.73 3.50 7.12
C GLU A 78 -8.94 2.55 5.91
N ASN A 79 -9.57 3.02 4.83
CA ASN A 79 -9.78 2.25 3.62
C ASN A 79 -8.45 1.90 2.92
N ALA A 80 -7.40 2.71 3.12
CA ALA A 80 -6.05 2.41 2.66
C ALA A 80 -5.47 1.19 3.40
N ASN A 81 -5.77 1.04 4.69
CA ASN A 81 -5.38 -0.14 5.46
C ASN A 81 -6.06 -1.39 4.91
N LEU A 82 -7.36 -1.33 4.61
CA LEU A 82 -8.07 -2.45 4.00
C LEU A 82 -7.50 -2.85 2.63
N ALA A 83 -7.14 -1.87 1.79
CA ALA A 83 -6.52 -2.15 0.50
C ALA A 83 -5.14 -2.81 0.65
N PHE A 84 -4.33 -2.32 1.60
CA PHE A 84 -3.03 -2.90 1.92
C PHE A 84 -3.16 -4.34 2.45
N GLN A 85 -4.02 -4.57 3.44
CA GLN A 85 -4.28 -5.90 4.00
C GLN A 85 -4.78 -6.89 2.95
N ARG A 86 -5.61 -6.44 2.01
CA ARG A 86 -6.05 -7.27 0.87
C ARG A 86 -4.87 -7.66 -0.02
N LEU A 87 -3.98 -6.72 -0.34
CA LEU A 87 -2.81 -6.99 -1.17
C LEU A 87 -1.85 -7.97 -0.48
N GLU A 88 -1.59 -7.76 0.81
CA GLU A 88 -0.76 -8.64 1.63
C GLU A 88 -1.36 -10.05 1.71
N THR A 89 -2.67 -10.15 1.96
CA THR A 89 -3.40 -11.43 1.99
C THR A 89 -3.31 -12.15 0.64
N MET A 90 -3.50 -11.43 -0.47
CA MET A 90 -3.37 -12.03 -1.82
C MET A 90 -1.96 -12.51 -2.09
N THR A 91 -0.94 -11.75 -1.64
CA THR A 91 0.46 -12.16 -1.75
C THR A 91 0.70 -13.46 -0.98
N LEU A 92 0.22 -13.53 0.26
CA LEU A 92 0.33 -14.73 1.10
C LEU A 92 -0.39 -15.94 0.48
N ILE A 93 -1.61 -15.75 -0.04
CA ILE A 93 -2.35 -16.81 -0.75
C ILE A 93 -1.58 -17.30 -1.97
N ASN A 94 -1.02 -16.38 -2.77
CA ASN A 94 -0.20 -16.74 -3.93
C ASN A 94 1.04 -17.52 -3.51
N THR A 95 1.73 -17.10 -2.46
CA THR A 95 2.88 -17.85 -1.92
C THR A 95 2.48 -19.25 -1.45
N ILE A 96 1.32 -19.41 -0.80
CA ILE A 96 0.81 -20.73 -0.40
C ILE A 96 0.53 -21.61 -1.63
N LEU A 97 -0.08 -21.05 -2.68
CA LEU A 97 -0.34 -21.75 -3.94
C LEU A 97 0.96 -22.14 -4.66
N GLU A 98 2.00 -21.30 -4.58
CA GLU A 98 3.31 -21.59 -5.16
C GLU A 98 4.06 -22.70 -4.41
N VAL A 99 3.92 -22.76 -3.09
CA VAL A 99 4.47 -23.82 -2.24
C VAL A 99 3.68 -25.12 -2.35
N GLN A 100 2.41 -25.06 -2.80
CA GLN A 100 1.59 -26.24 -3.00
C GLN A 100 2.27 -27.18 -4.01
N PRO A 101 2.60 -28.43 -3.61
CA PRO A 101 3.27 -29.36 -4.49
C PRO A 101 2.38 -29.63 -5.71
N ARG A 102 2.90 -29.32 -6.90
CA ARG A 102 2.26 -29.57 -8.21
C ARG A 102 1.92 -31.06 -8.47
N SER A 103 2.26 -31.95 -7.54
CA SER A 103 2.09 -33.39 -7.61
C SER A 103 0.75 -33.92 -7.06
N SER A 104 -0.20 -33.06 -6.65
CA SER A 104 -1.56 -33.51 -6.29
C SER A 104 -2.58 -33.42 -7.44
N ALA A 105 -2.16 -33.33 -8.70
CA ALA A 105 -3.05 -33.44 -9.87
C ALA A 105 -3.32 -34.91 -10.26
N ARG A 106 -3.59 -35.78 -9.28
CA ARG A 106 -4.02 -37.18 -9.53
C ARG A 106 -5.49 -37.43 -9.16
N GLY A 107 -6.33 -36.40 -9.17
CA GLY A 107 -7.75 -36.54 -8.89
C GLY A 107 -8.61 -35.44 -9.49
N GLY A 108 -9.23 -35.73 -10.63
CA GLY A 108 -10.61 -35.35 -10.96
C GLY A 108 -11.03 -33.89 -11.07
N GLY A 109 -10.12 -32.92 -11.02
CA GLY A 109 -10.43 -31.50 -11.29
C GLY A 109 -10.25 -31.16 -12.78
N LYS A 110 -11.14 -30.32 -13.33
CA LYS A 110 -10.98 -29.74 -14.68
C LYS A 110 -9.58 -29.14 -14.82
N SER A 111 -8.93 -29.40 -15.95
CA SER A 111 -7.63 -28.80 -16.27
C SER A 111 -7.73 -27.27 -16.25
N ASN A 112 -6.66 -26.55 -15.89
CA ASN A 112 -6.60 -25.09 -16.05
C ASN A 112 -6.97 -24.67 -17.48
N ASP A 113 -6.60 -25.49 -18.47
CA ASP A 113 -6.90 -25.27 -19.88
C ASP A 113 -8.41 -25.41 -20.18
N GLU A 114 -9.08 -26.34 -19.52
CA GLU A 114 -10.52 -26.59 -19.64
C GLU A 114 -11.34 -25.45 -18.99
N ILE A 115 -10.86 -24.91 -17.87
CA ILE A 115 -11.46 -23.74 -17.20
C ILE A 115 -11.29 -22.47 -18.05
N VAL A 116 -10.12 -22.28 -18.67
CA VAL A 116 -9.89 -21.14 -19.58
C VAL A 116 -10.77 -21.25 -20.82
N HIS A 117 -10.93 -22.44 -21.40
CA HIS A 117 -11.81 -22.66 -22.54
C HIS A 117 -13.28 -22.37 -22.20
N GLU A 118 -13.77 -22.86 -21.06
CA GLU A 118 -15.15 -22.62 -20.59
C GLU A 118 -15.40 -21.12 -20.32
N LEU A 119 -14.40 -20.42 -19.76
CA LEU A 119 -14.48 -18.98 -19.56
C LEU A 119 -14.52 -18.22 -20.89
N ALA A 120 -13.69 -18.60 -21.87
CA ALA A 120 -13.68 -18.00 -23.21
C ALA A 120 -15.03 -18.17 -23.91
N ASP A 121 -15.62 -19.36 -23.85
CA ASP A 121 -16.94 -19.64 -24.42
C ASP A 121 -18.06 -18.84 -23.72
N SER A 122 -17.96 -18.67 -22.40
CA SER A 122 -18.92 -17.86 -21.63
C SER A 122 -18.86 -16.37 -21.97
N ILE A 123 -17.66 -15.86 -22.30
CA ILE A 123 -17.45 -14.47 -22.71
C ILE A 123 -17.98 -14.27 -24.13
N LEU A 124 -17.69 -15.19 -25.05
CA LEU A 124 -18.24 -15.20 -26.41
C LEU A 124 -19.78 -15.23 -26.40
N ALA A 125 -20.38 -16.04 -25.54
CA ALA A 125 -21.84 -16.11 -25.40
C ALA A 125 -22.46 -14.84 -24.82
N LYS A 126 -21.70 -14.05 -24.05
CA LYS A 126 -22.16 -12.79 -23.44
C LYS A 126 -21.99 -11.56 -24.32
N ILE A 127 -21.30 -11.67 -25.47
CA ILE A 127 -21.19 -10.57 -26.42
C ILE A 127 -22.38 -10.64 -27.39
N PRO A 128 -23.36 -9.71 -27.31
CA PRO A 128 -24.44 -9.68 -28.27
C PRO A 128 -23.92 -9.15 -29.62
N GLY A 129 -23.78 -10.07 -30.59
CA GLY A 129 -23.88 -9.77 -32.02
C GLY A 129 -22.59 -9.40 -32.74
N GLU A 130 -21.78 -10.39 -33.09
CA GLU A 130 -20.86 -10.29 -34.25
C GLU A 130 -21.47 -11.00 -35.46
N ARG A 131 -22.73 -10.68 -35.76
CA ARG A 131 -23.47 -11.27 -36.87
C ARG A 131 -24.30 -10.25 -37.62
N GLU A 132 -23.66 -9.20 -38.15
CA GLU A 132 -24.16 -8.44 -39.31
C GLU A 132 -23.09 -7.47 -39.89
N ARG A 133 -22.06 -7.99 -40.58
CA ARG A 133 -21.30 -7.21 -41.59
C ARG A 133 -20.81 -8.12 -42.70
N ARG A 134 -21.72 -8.64 -43.52
CA ARG A 134 -21.45 -9.08 -44.90
C ARG A 134 -22.77 -9.37 -45.62
N THR A 135 -23.40 -8.31 -46.08
CA THR A 135 -24.12 -8.26 -47.36
C THR A 135 -23.69 -6.99 -48.06
#